data_AF-A0A9D5S514-F1
#
_entry.id   AF-A0A9D5S514-F1
#
_cell.length_a   1.000
_cell.length_b   1.000
_cell.length_c   1.000
_cell.angle_alpha   90.00
_cell.angle_beta   90.00
_cell.angle_gamma   90.00
#
_symmetry.space_group_name_H-M   'P 1'
#
loop_
_entity.id
_entity.type
_entity.pdbx_description
1 polymer ?
#
loop_
_entity_poly.entity_id
_entity_poly.type
_entity_poly.pdbx_seq_one_letter_code
_entity_poly.pdbx_strand_id
1 'polypeptide(L)'
;MNSIVSPFFADVMLGLMYLVVAIALGVTAYSVWHGLRNRRKGDDVINRVPAGRIGWCVAIGLVVCMVLTFLLGSSDPVVTNGVRFTDTLWLKVTDMFIYTSTLLIIGCFVSAIVSRFRS
;
A
#
# COMPACT_ATOMS: atom_id res chain seq x y z
N MET A 1 40.39 -3.94 4.96
CA MET A 1 40.02 -3.29 3.70
C MET A 1 38.51 -3.08 3.70
N ASN A 2 38.09 -1.83 3.90
CA ASN A 2 36.78 -1.23 3.58
C ASN A 2 35.55 -1.66 4.41
N SER A 3 35.65 -1.60 5.74
CA SER A 3 34.46 -1.60 6.63
C SER A 3 33.88 -0.18 6.73
N ILE A 4 33.34 0.35 5.62
CA ILE A 4 32.81 1.73 5.54
C ILE A 4 31.47 1.87 6.31
N VAL A 5 30.97 0.78 6.87
CA VAL A 5 29.78 0.74 7.72
C VAL A 5 30.21 0.20 9.08
N SER A 6 30.42 1.09 10.05
CA SER A 6 30.48 0.66 11.45
C SER A 6 29.09 0.15 11.86
N PRO A 7 28.98 -0.82 12.79
CA PRO A 7 27.67 -1.31 13.25
C PRO A 7 26.77 -0.16 13.72
N PHE A 8 27.36 0.88 14.32
CA PHE A 8 26.66 2.10 14.70
C PHE A 8 26.06 2.86 13.50
N PHE A 9 26.79 3.03 12.40
CA PHE A 9 26.27 3.73 11.23
C PHE A 9 25.13 2.94 10.56
N ALA A 10 25.22 1.61 10.53
CA ALA A 10 24.15 0.75 10.04
C ALA A 10 22.86 0.90 10.87
N ASP A 11 22.98 0.89 12.20
CA ASP A 11 21.83 1.01 13.10
C ASP A 11 21.14 2.37 12.98
N VAL A 12 21.93 3.46 12.91
CA VAL A 12 21.39 4.81 12.71
C VAL A 12 20.67 4.92 11.37
N MET A 13 21.26 4.38 10.30
CA MET A 13 20.65 4.37 8.97
C MET A 13 19.37 3.55 8.94
N LEU A 14 19.35 2.38 9.59
CA LEU A 14 18.16 1.55 9.73
C LEU A 14 17.04 2.30 10.48
N GLY A 15 17.37 2.96 11.59
CA GLY A 15 16.42 3.80 12.33
C GLY A 15 15.85 4.94 11.47
N LEU A 16 16.70 5.60 10.68
CA LEU A 16 16.27 6.64 9.74
C LEU A 16 15.33 6.08 8.66
N MET A 17 15.60 4.88 8.12
CA MET A 17 14.72 4.24 7.14
C MET A 17 13.33 4.03 7.71
N TYR A 18 13.23 3.47 8.92
CA TYR A 18 11.95 3.29 9.60
C TYR A 18 11.23 4.60 9.85
N LEU A 19 11.95 5.66 10.25
CA LEU A 19 11.38 6.99 10.47
C LEU A 19 10.78 7.56 9.18
N VAL A 20 11.53 7.51 8.07
CA VAL A 20 11.08 8.03 6.77
C VAL A 20 9.86 7.25 6.27
N VAL A 21 9.87 5.92 6.42
CA VAL A 21 8.71 5.08 6.08
C VAL A 21 7.49 5.47 6.91
N ALA A 22 7.64 5.67 8.22
CA ALA A 22 6.54 6.08 9.09
C ALA A 22 5.98 7.47 8.69
N ILE A 23 6.85 8.42 8.37
CA ILE A 23 6.44 9.75 7.88
C ILE A 23 5.71 9.64 6.55
N ALA A 24 6.21 8.85 5.60
CA ALA A 24 5.60 8.65 4.30
C ALA A 24 4.19 8.05 4.43
N LEU A 25 4.01 7.04 5.30
CA LEU A 25 2.70 6.46 5.59
C LEU A 25 1.76 7.49 6.22
N GLY A 26 2.24 8.30 7.16
CA GLY A 26 1.46 9.36 7.80
C GLY A 26 0.99 10.44 6.82
N VAL A 27 1.90 10.92 5.96
CA VAL A 27 1.58 11.91 4.91
C VAL A 27 0.60 11.34 3.90
N THR A 28 0.77 10.08 3.50
CA THR A 28 -0.16 9.39 2.59
C THR A 28 -1.55 9.31 3.19
N ALA A 29 -1.69 8.85 4.44
CA ALA A 29 -2.97 8.80 5.13
C ALA A 29 -3.60 10.20 5.28
N TYR A 30 -2.81 11.20 5.68
CA TYR A 30 -3.27 12.58 5.83
C TYR A 30 -3.74 13.18 4.50
N SER A 31 -2.99 12.98 3.42
CA SER A 31 -3.34 13.51 2.09
C SER A 31 -4.62 12.89 1.53
N VAL A 32 -4.82 11.58 1.69
CA VAL A 32 -6.06 10.89 1.30
C VAL A 32 -7.23 11.41 2.13
N TRP A 33 -7.07 11.50 3.45
CA TRP A 33 -8.13 11.99 4.33
C TRP A 33 -8.49 13.44 4.06
N HIS A 34 -7.48 14.32 3.97
CA HIS A 34 -7.65 15.74 3.68
C HIS A 34 -8.29 15.93 2.30
N GLY A 35 -7.80 15.24 1.27
CA GLY A 35 -8.33 15.31 -0.09
C GLY A 35 -9.79 14.86 -0.17
N LEU A 36 -10.14 13.74 0.44
CA LEU A 36 -11.52 13.24 0.46
C LEU A 36 -12.45 14.10 1.31
N ARG A 37 -11.97 14.67 2.43
CA ARG A 37 -12.77 15.54 3.29
C ARG A 37 -13.02 16.91 2.69
N ASN A 38 -12.03 17.49 2.01
CA ASN A 38 -12.17 18.80 1.39
C ASN A 38 -13.10 18.76 0.16
N ARG A 39 -13.15 17.63 -0.56
CA ARG A 39 -14.10 17.39 -1.68
C ARG A 39 -15.57 17.45 -1.27
N ARG A 40 -15.92 17.12 -0.03
CA ARG A 40 -17.31 17.19 0.46
C ARG A 40 -17.85 18.63 0.60
N LYS A 41 -17.00 19.66 0.56
CA LYS A 41 -17.40 21.06 0.76
C LYS A 41 -17.83 21.79 -0.50
N GLY A 42 -17.51 21.28 -1.69
CA GLY A 42 -17.98 21.81 -2.98
C GLY A 42 -18.78 20.73 -3.68
N ASP A 43 -20.02 21.03 -4.08
CA ASP A 43 -20.99 20.16 -4.76
C ASP A 43 -20.50 18.74 -5.06
N ASP A 44 -20.81 17.82 -4.13
CA ASP A 44 -20.43 16.38 -4.13
C ASP A 44 -20.98 15.60 -5.34
N VAL A 45 -21.68 16.28 -6.25
CA VAL A 45 -22.38 15.72 -7.41
C VAL A 45 -21.90 16.44 -8.67
N ILE A 46 -20.80 15.96 -9.24
CA ILE A 46 -20.35 16.38 -10.57
C ILE A 46 -21.05 15.44 -11.57
N ASN A 47 -21.86 15.99 -12.47
CA ASN A 47 -22.58 15.21 -13.50
C ASN A 47 -23.50 14.11 -12.94
N ARG A 48 -24.31 14.41 -11.91
CA ARG A 48 -25.22 13.46 -11.21
C ARG A 48 -24.55 12.25 -10.53
N VAL A 49 -23.21 12.17 -10.53
CA VAL A 49 -22.44 11.11 -9.87
C VAL A 49 -21.88 11.61 -8.54
N PRO A 50 -22.14 10.92 -7.41
CA PRO A 50 -21.64 11.32 -6.10
C PRO A 50 -20.14 10.98 -5.97
N ALA A 51 -19.29 11.86 -6.50
CA ALA A 51 -17.86 11.63 -6.65
C ALA A 51 -17.15 11.47 -5.29
N GLY A 52 -17.58 12.18 -4.24
CA GLY A 52 -16.99 12.04 -2.92
C GLY A 52 -17.35 10.72 -2.23
N ARG A 53 -18.52 10.14 -2.51
CA ARG A 53 -18.87 8.79 -2.02
C ARG A 53 -18.02 7.72 -2.68
N ILE A 54 -17.84 7.79 -4.00
CA ILE A 54 -16.98 6.83 -4.73
C ILE A 54 -15.54 6.91 -4.22
N GLY A 55 -14.99 8.12 -4.04
CA GLY A 55 -13.64 8.29 -3.50
C GLY A 55 -13.45 7.64 -2.13
N TRP A 56 -14.42 7.79 -1.23
CA TRP A 56 -14.38 7.13 0.08
C TRP A 56 -14.52 5.61 -0.02
N CYS A 57 -15.42 5.11 -0.88
CA CYS A 57 -15.56 3.66 -1.11
C CYS A 57 -14.27 3.05 -1.65
N VAL A 58 -13.57 3.72 -2.57
CA VAL A 58 -12.29 3.24 -3.13
C VAL A 58 -11.20 3.25 -2.06
N ALA A 59 -11.09 4.32 -1.26
CA ALA A 59 -10.09 4.41 -0.20
C ALA A 59 -10.31 3.34 0.88
N ILE A 60 -11.55 3.16 1.34
CA ILE A 60 -11.90 2.09 2.29
C ILE A 60 -11.66 0.72 1.66
N GLY A 61 -12.08 0.52 0.42
CA GLY A 61 -11.89 -0.73 -0.31
C GLY A 61 -10.42 -1.12 -0.42
N LEU A 62 -9.53 -0.16 -0.72
CA LEU A 62 -8.08 -0.39 -0.75
C LEU A 62 -7.55 -0.86 0.61
N VAL A 63 -7.92 -0.17 1.70
CA VAL A 63 -7.50 -0.53 3.06
C VAL A 63 -8.02 -1.92 3.44
N VAL A 64 -9.27 -2.25 3.10
CA VAL A 64 -9.85 -3.56 3.36
C VAL A 64 -9.11 -4.66 2.57
N CYS A 65 -8.83 -4.45 1.29
CA CYS A 65 -8.04 -5.40 0.49
C CYS A 65 -6.65 -5.62 1.09
N MET A 66 -6.01 -4.55 1.53
CA MET A 66 -4.73 -4.60 2.22
C MET A 66 -4.80 -5.41 3.52
N VAL A 67 -5.80 -5.19 4.38
CA VAL A 67 -5.96 -5.97 5.61
C VAL A 67 -6.25 -7.45 5.32
N LEU A 68 -7.12 -7.75 4.34
CA LEU A 68 -7.45 -9.12 3.98
C LEU A 68 -6.23 -9.88 3.43
N THR A 69 -5.46 -9.26 2.54
CA THR A 69 -4.25 -9.87 1.99
C THR A 69 -3.15 -10.03 3.04
N PHE A 70 -3.08 -9.15 4.04
CA PHE A 70 -2.17 -9.31 5.18
C PHE A 70 -2.55 -10.51 6.06
N LEU A 71 -3.85 -10.73 6.30
CA LEU A 71 -4.33 -11.88 7.07
C LEU A 71 -4.09 -13.20 6.32
N LEU A 72 -4.18 -13.18 4.99
CA LEU A 72 -3.93 -14.32 4.11
C LEU A 72 -2.45 -14.52 3.76
N GLY A 73 -1.60 -13.51 4.02
CA GLY A 73 -0.18 -13.53 3.69
C GLY A 73 0.57 -14.60 4.48
N SER A 74 1.49 -15.30 3.81
CA SER A 74 2.27 -16.36 4.45
C SER A 74 3.34 -15.76 5.38
N SER A 75 3.76 -16.59 6.33
CA SER A 75 4.90 -16.33 7.23
C SER A 75 6.06 -17.27 6.95
N ASP A 76 6.01 -17.98 5.83
CA ASP A 76 7.03 -18.94 5.47
C ASP A 76 8.37 -18.23 5.27
N PRO A 77 9.46 -18.73 5.89
CA PRO A 77 10.75 -18.10 5.80
C PRO A 77 11.28 -18.18 4.37
N VAL A 78 11.60 -17.02 3.81
CA VAL A 78 12.14 -16.90 2.45
C VAL A 78 13.67 -16.87 2.51
N VAL A 79 14.31 -17.68 1.68
CA VAL A 79 15.76 -17.67 1.50
C VAL A 79 16.09 -16.88 0.24
N THR A 80 16.87 -15.81 0.37
CA THR A 80 17.36 -15.02 -0.76
C THR A 80 18.86 -14.83 -0.64
N ASN A 81 19.61 -15.13 -1.70
CA ASN A 81 21.08 -15.03 -1.71
C ASN A 81 21.78 -15.74 -0.53
N GLY A 82 21.22 -16.87 -0.07
CA GLY A 82 21.77 -17.65 1.06
C GLY A 82 21.44 -17.10 2.46
N VAL A 83 20.75 -15.95 2.56
CA VAL A 83 20.28 -15.38 3.82
C VAL A 83 18.82 -15.77 4.05
N ARG A 84 18.52 -16.27 5.25
CA ARG A 84 17.17 -16.68 5.66
C ARG A 84 16.47 -15.51 6.35
N PHE A 85 15.44 -14.97 5.70
CA PHE A 85 14.56 -13.98 6.32
C PHE A 85 13.52 -14.71 7.16
N THR A 86 13.43 -14.34 8.44
CA THR A 86 12.50 -14.96 9.41
C THR A 86 11.61 -13.94 10.11
N ASP A 87 11.77 -12.65 9.78
CA ASP A 87 10.96 -11.57 10.33
C ASP A 87 9.52 -11.69 9.84
N THR A 88 8.68 -12.25 10.71
CA THR A 88 7.31 -12.67 10.41
C THR A 88 6.45 -11.50 9.96
N LEU A 89 6.64 -10.31 10.56
CA LEU A 89 5.94 -9.09 10.18
C LEU A 89 6.32 -8.67 8.76
N TRP A 90 7.61 -8.60 8.46
CA TRP A 90 8.11 -8.16 7.15
C TRP A 90 7.79 -9.14 6.02
N LEU A 91 7.81 -10.44 6.32
CA LEU A 91 7.36 -11.49 5.41
C LEU A 91 5.88 -11.31 5.05
N LYS A 92 5.02 -11.15 6.06
CA LYS A 92 3.59 -10.91 5.82
C LYS A 92 3.30 -9.60 5.09
N VAL A 93 4.01 -8.51 5.43
CA VAL A 93 3.87 -7.22 4.73
C VAL A 93 4.26 -7.37 3.26
N THR A 94 5.32 -8.12 2.96
CA THR A 94 5.76 -8.36 1.58
C THR A 94 4.70 -9.14 0.79
N ASP A 95 4.19 -10.23 1.36
CA ASP A 95 3.13 -11.03 0.74
C ASP A 95 1.83 -10.24 0.53
N MET A 96 1.43 -9.43 1.51
CA MET A 96 0.29 -8.52 1.43
C MET A 96 0.38 -7.60 0.21
N PHE A 97 1.55 -6.99 -0.03
CA PHE A 97 1.78 -6.11 -1.20
C PHE A 97 1.76 -6.89 -2.52
N ILE A 98 2.35 -8.09 -2.56
CA ILE A 98 2.35 -8.95 -3.76
C ILE A 98 0.91 -9.32 -4.14
N TYR A 99 0.11 -9.80 -3.18
CA TYR A 99 -1.28 -10.17 -3.45
C TYR A 99 -2.16 -8.98 -3.79
N THR A 100 -2.03 -7.87 -3.04
CA THR A 100 -2.82 -6.65 -3.32
C THR A 100 -2.50 -6.11 -4.71
N SER A 101 -1.22 -5.98 -5.08
CA SER A 101 -0.84 -5.46 -6.40
C SER A 101 -1.35 -6.36 -7.53
N THR A 102 -1.23 -7.68 -7.38
CA THR A 102 -1.75 -8.67 -8.34
C THR A 102 -3.26 -8.54 -8.51
N LEU A 103 -4.01 -8.43 -7.41
CA LEU A 103 -5.46 -8.21 -7.43
C LEU A 103 -5.84 -6.91 -8.15
N LEU A 104 -5.13 -5.82 -7.86
CA LEU A 104 -5.39 -4.52 -8.48
C LEU A 104 -5.06 -4.53 -9.99
N ILE A 105 -3.98 -5.21 -10.39
CA ILE A 105 -3.61 -5.36 -11.80
C ILE A 105 -4.68 -6.17 -12.55
N ILE A 106 -5.12 -7.30 -11.99
CA ILE A 106 -6.21 -8.11 -12.59
C ILE A 106 -7.49 -7.28 -12.67
N GLY A 107 -7.85 -6.57 -11.59
CA GLY A 107 -9.01 -5.68 -11.58
C GLY A 107 -8.93 -4.60 -12.66
N CYS A 108 -7.75 -4.02 -12.89
CA CYS A 108 -7.51 -3.08 -13.97
C CYS A 108 -7.79 -3.72 -15.34
N PHE A 109 -7.20 -4.88 -15.64
CA PHE A 109 -7.43 -5.58 -16.91
C PHE A 109 -8.90 -5.92 -17.13
N VAL A 110 -9.58 -6.47 -16.12
CA VAL A 110 -11.01 -6.78 -16.20
C VAL A 110 -11.82 -5.52 -16.47
N SER A 111 -11.54 -4.42 -15.76
CA SER A 111 -12.24 -3.15 -15.95
C SER A 111 -12.04 -2.58 -17.36
N ALA A 112 -10.83 -2.69 -17.92
CA ALA A 112 -10.51 -2.23 -19.26
C ALA A 112 -11.18 -3.08 -20.35
N ILE A 113 -11.30 -4.39 -20.13
CA ILE A 113 -12.02 -5.29 -21.03
C ILE A 113 -13.52 -4.95 -21.01
N VAL A 114 -14.10 -4.81 -19.82
CA VAL A 114 -15.52 -4.48 -19.64
C VAL A 114 -15.84 -3.09 -20.23
N SER A 115 -14.97 -2.10 -20.06
CA SER A 115 -15.19 -0.78 -20.65
C SER A 115 -15.20 -0.81 -22.17
N ARG A 116 -14.41 -1.69 -22.80
CA ARG A 116 -14.41 -1.90 -24.26
C ARG A 116 -15.75 -2.44 -24.77
N PHE A 117 -16.42 -3.32 -24.02
CA PHE A 117 -17.73 -3.86 -24.40
C PHE A 117 -18.89 -2.88 -24.16
N ARG A 118 -18.65 -1.80 -23.39
CA ARG A 118 -19.65 -0.79 -23.04
C ARG A 118 -19.54 0.49 -23.90
N SER A 119 -18.49 0.59 -24.72
CA SER A 119 -18.29 1.64 -25.73
C SER A 119 -18.84 1.23 -27.08
#